data_AF-A0A6S6YSU8-F1
#
_entry.id   AF-A0A6S6YSU8-F1
#
_cell.length_a   1.000
_cell.length_b   1.000
_cell.length_c   1.000
_cell.angle_alpha   90.00
_cell.angle_beta   90.00
_cell.angle_gamma   90.00
#
_symmetry.space_group_name_H-M   'P 1'
#
loop_
_entity.id
_entity.type
_entity.pdbx_description
1 polymer ?
#
loop_
_entity_poly.entity_id
_entity_poly.type
_entity_poly.pdbx_seq_one_letter_code
_entity_poly.pdbx_strand_id
1 'polypeptide(L)'
;MTSSSPKPLAVQPQDVVAFWTEAGPQQWFSKSDAFDAEFRKRFESAHWAAASRQLDAWLEDAEGALALMILLDQFPRNAFRGTAHMFATDPLAQYFAERAIATGHDLAVDPQLRQFFYMPFEHAESLVVQNRGVALMEPLDADTLRWAVLHRDIIKRFGRFPHRNGALGRQTTQAEQEFLDAGGFSG
;
A
#
# COMPACT_ATOMS: atom_id res chain seq x y z
N MET A 1 -27.40 -6.99 26.95
CA MET A 1 -26.39 -6.80 25.89
C MET A 1 -25.11 -6.37 26.58
N THR A 2 -24.23 -7.31 26.88
CA THR A 2 -22.94 -7.00 27.51
C THR A 2 -22.02 -6.42 26.44
N SER A 3 -21.83 -5.10 26.49
CA SER A 3 -20.76 -4.41 25.77
C SER A 3 -19.44 -4.96 26.31
N SER A 4 -18.87 -5.92 25.59
CA SER A 4 -17.48 -6.31 25.77
C SER A 4 -16.65 -5.19 25.17
N SER A 5 -16.04 -4.35 26.00
CA SER A 5 -14.98 -3.45 25.55
C SER A 5 -13.96 -4.29 24.74
N PRO A 6 -13.63 -3.92 23.50
CA PRO A 6 -12.66 -4.67 22.72
C PRO A 6 -11.34 -4.69 23.51
N LYS A 7 -10.78 -5.89 23.67
CA LYS A 7 -9.46 -6.06 24.29
C LYS A 7 -8.47 -5.22 23.47
N PRO A 8 -7.66 -4.36 24.10
CA PRO A 8 -6.70 -3.54 23.36
C PRO A 8 -5.79 -4.45 22.53
N LEU A 9 -5.56 -4.06 21.27
CA LEU A 9 -4.60 -4.75 20.41
C LEU A 9 -3.23 -4.73 21.09
N ALA A 10 -2.57 -5.89 21.10
CA ALA A 10 -1.23 -6.01 21.63
C ALA A 10 -0.21 -5.25 20.75
N VAL A 11 -0.42 -5.29 19.43
CA VAL A 11 0.45 -4.63 18.44
C VAL A 11 0.30 -3.10 18.54
N GLN A 12 1.43 -2.41 18.61
CA GLN A 12 1.55 -0.97 18.58
C GLN A 12 2.19 -0.49 17.26
N PRO A 13 2.07 0.81 16.89
CA PRO A 13 2.71 1.37 15.70
C PRO A 13 4.19 1.04 15.57
N GLN A 14 4.95 1.23 16.65
CA GLN A 14 6.39 0.98 16.68
C GLN A 14 6.76 -0.47 16.37
N ASP A 15 5.90 -1.44 16.68
CA ASP A 15 6.16 -2.85 16.37
C ASP A 15 6.11 -3.09 14.85
N VAL A 16 5.16 -2.43 14.17
CA VAL A 16 4.97 -2.50 12.72
C VAL A 16 6.13 -1.80 12.01
N VAL A 17 6.44 -0.56 12.43
CA VAL A 17 7.49 0.26 11.81
C VAL A 17 8.86 -0.37 12.04
N ALA A 18 9.18 -0.83 13.25
CA ALA A 18 10.45 -1.51 13.53
C ALA A 18 10.62 -2.77 12.68
N PHE A 19 9.59 -3.63 12.60
CA PHE A 19 9.65 -4.81 11.74
C PHE A 19 9.92 -4.46 10.28
N TRP A 20 9.25 -3.43 9.76
CA TRP A 20 9.40 -3.00 8.39
C TRP A 20 10.80 -2.43 8.13
N THR A 21 11.30 -1.57 9.01
CA THR A 21 12.65 -1.00 8.91
C THR A 21 13.74 -2.06 9.01
N GLU A 22 13.61 -3.03 9.93
CA GLU A 22 14.56 -4.15 10.07
C GLU A 22 14.60 -5.06 8.82
N ALA A 23 13.46 -5.24 8.15
CA ALA A 23 13.38 -6.04 6.93
C ALA A 23 14.13 -5.39 5.75
N GLY A 24 14.02 -4.07 5.62
CA GLY A 24 14.76 -3.26 4.65
C GLY A 24 14.35 -3.49 3.17
N PRO A 25 14.96 -2.73 2.25
CA PRO A 25 14.55 -2.65 0.84
C PRO A 25 14.63 -3.98 0.09
N GLN A 26 15.51 -4.89 0.50
CA GLN A 26 15.59 -6.22 -0.09
C GLN A 26 14.30 -7.02 0.13
N GLN A 27 13.66 -6.88 1.29
CA GLN A 27 12.40 -7.57 1.60
C GLN A 27 11.18 -6.79 1.11
N TRP A 28 11.22 -5.45 1.13
CA TRP A 28 10.09 -4.62 0.71
C TRP A 28 9.65 -4.89 -0.74
N PHE A 29 10.63 -5.08 -1.64
CA PHE A 29 10.38 -5.15 -3.09
C PHE A 29 10.64 -6.53 -3.69
N SER A 30 10.97 -7.53 -2.87
CA SER A 30 11.15 -8.91 -3.33
C SER A 30 10.01 -9.80 -2.86
N LYS A 31 9.62 -10.77 -3.69
CA LYS A 31 8.74 -11.84 -3.25
C LYS A 31 9.52 -12.83 -2.38
N SER A 32 9.06 -13.03 -1.14
CA SER A 32 9.65 -13.97 -0.19
C SER A 32 8.55 -14.63 0.63
N ASP A 33 8.23 -15.89 0.32
CA ASP A 33 7.15 -16.62 1.01
C ASP A 33 7.38 -16.72 2.53
N ALA A 34 8.65 -16.78 2.96
CA ALA A 34 9.02 -16.79 4.37
C ALA A 34 8.74 -15.44 5.05
N PHE A 35 9.08 -14.32 4.40
CA PHE A 35 8.78 -12.99 4.90
C PHE A 35 7.27 -12.74 4.93
N ASP A 36 6.56 -13.10 3.86
CA ASP A 36 5.11 -12.95 3.77
C ASP A 36 4.39 -13.73 4.90
N ALA A 37 4.84 -14.95 5.19
CA ALA A 37 4.28 -15.77 6.27
C ALA A 37 4.53 -15.16 7.66
N GLU A 38 5.73 -14.65 7.93
CA GLU A 38 6.03 -13.99 9.20
C GLU A 38 5.28 -12.66 9.35
N PHE A 39 5.24 -11.85 8.28
CA PHE A 39 4.53 -10.58 8.26
C PHE A 39 3.04 -10.78 8.54
N ARG A 40 2.43 -11.78 7.89
CA ARG A 40 1.04 -12.19 8.15
C ARG A 40 0.84 -12.65 9.59
N LYS A 41 1.67 -13.58 10.07
CA LYS A 41 1.56 -14.13 11.43
C LYS A 41 1.60 -13.04 12.51
N ARG A 42 2.46 -12.04 12.35
CA ARG A 42 2.61 -10.96 13.34
C ARG A 42 1.46 -9.94 13.28
N PHE A 43 1.03 -9.53 12.09
CA PHE A 43 0.21 -8.32 11.95
C PHE A 43 -1.16 -8.52 11.29
N GLU A 44 -1.60 -9.74 11.00
CA GLU A 44 -2.94 -9.98 10.43
C GLU A 44 -4.06 -9.40 11.31
N SER A 45 -3.95 -9.54 12.64
CA SER A 45 -4.92 -8.93 13.56
C SER A 45 -4.92 -7.40 13.50
N ALA A 46 -3.76 -6.78 13.35
CA ALA A 46 -3.62 -5.32 13.21
C ALA A 46 -4.13 -4.82 11.85
N HIS A 47 -3.87 -5.55 10.77
CA HIS A 47 -4.45 -5.29 9.45
C HIS A 47 -5.99 -5.27 9.53
N TRP A 48 -6.60 -6.29 10.13
CA TRP A 48 -8.06 -6.34 10.26
C TRP A 48 -8.62 -5.22 11.14
N ALA A 49 -7.90 -4.83 12.20
CA ALA A 49 -8.29 -3.71 13.05
C ALA A 49 -8.20 -2.36 12.32
N ALA A 50 -7.13 -2.13 11.56
CA ALA A 50 -6.98 -0.95 10.71
C ALA A 50 -8.08 -0.91 9.64
N ALA A 51 -8.32 -2.03 8.94
CA ALA A 51 -9.37 -2.16 7.92
C ALA A 51 -10.78 -1.93 8.50
N SER A 52 -10.98 -2.28 9.78
CA SER A 52 -12.22 -2.05 10.52
C SER A 52 -12.29 -0.70 11.24
N ARG A 53 -11.36 0.24 10.94
CA ARG A 53 -11.35 1.61 11.48
C ARG A 53 -11.15 1.71 12.99
N GLN A 54 -10.57 0.69 13.61
CA GLN A 54 -10.29 0.67 15.04
C GLN A 54 -8.97 1.37 15.40
N LEU A 55 -8.14 1.66 14.40
CA LEU A 55 -6.81 2.25 14.55
C LEU A 55 -6.71 3.66 13.94
N ASP A 56 -7.82 4.35 13.71
CA ASP A 56 -7.84 5.71 13.15
C ASP A 56 -6.99 6.69 13.97
N ALA A 57 -6.92 6.52 15.29
CA ALA A 57 -6.11 7.35 16.19
C ALA A 57 -4.59 7.24 15.93
N TRP A 58 -4.12 6.20 15.23
CA TRP A 58 -2.71 6.11 14.83
C TRP A 58 -2.32 7.22 13.86
N LEU A 59 -3.29 7.89 13.22
CA LEU A 59 -3.04 9.05 12.37
C LEU A 59 -2.65 10.32 13.15
N GLU A 60 -2.70 10.31 14.49
CA GLU A 60 -2.37 11.48 15.31
C GLU A 60 -0.87 11.82 15.31
N ASP A 61 0.00 10.87 14.92
CA ASP A 61 1.43 11.08 14.77
C ASP A 61 2.01 10.37 13.53
N ALA A 62 3.28 10.65 13.23
CA ALA A 62 3.93 10.18 12.02
C ALA A 62 4.25 8.68 12.00
N GLU A 63 4.59 8.10 13.16
CA GLU A 63 4.93 6.67 13.26
C GLU A 63 3.67 5.82 13.12
N GLY A 64 2.58 6.23 13.79
CA GLY A 64 1.27 5.62 13.63
C GLY A 64 0.72 5.75 12.21
N ALA A 65 0.87 6.91 11.57
CA ALA A 65 0.46 7.09 10.19
C ALA A 65 1.24 6.19 9.23
N LEU A 66 2.56 6.04 9.43
CA LEU A 66 3.38 5.10 8.64
C LEU A 66 2.95 3.64 8.88
N ALA A 67 2.66 3.26 10.13
CA ALA A 67 2.16 1.93 10.45
C ALA A 67 0.84 1.64 9.73
N LEU A 68 -0.06 2.62 9.61
CA LEU A 68 -1.29 2.49 8.81
C LEU A 68 -0.98 2.27 7.32
N MET A 69 0.01 2.95 6.74
CA MET A 69 0.43 2.71 5.35
C MET A 69 0.91 1.27 5.18
N ILE A 70 1.77 0.79 6.08
CA ILE A 70 2.29 -0.57 6.05
C ILE A 70 1.16 -1.60 6.18
N LEU A 71 0.22 -1.40 7.10
CA LEU A 71 -0.88 -2.35 7.34
C LEU A 71 -1.95 -2.36 6.25
N LEU A 72 -2.20 -1.25 5.58
CA LEU A 72 -3.31 -1.14 4.62
C LEU A 72 -2.86 -1.16 3.15
N ASP A 73 -1.60 -0.84 2.88
CA ASP A 73 -1.05 -0.81 1.53
C ASP A 73 -0.05 -1.95 1.31
N GLN A 74 0.95 -2.08 2.18
CA GLN A 74 2.02 -3.07 1.98
C GLN A 74 1.59 -4.48 2.39
N PHE A 75 0.99 -4.63 3.57
CA PHE A 75 0.56 -5.92 4.11
C PHE A 75 -0.33 -6.73 3.15
N PRO A 76 -1.36 -6.17 2.51
CA PRO A 76 -2.16 -6.94 1.54
C PRO A 76 -1.35 -7.50 0.37
N ARG A 77 -0.33 -6.77 -0.10
CA ARG A 77 0.55 -7.15 -1.23
C ARG A 77 1.50 -8.28 -0.88
N ASN A 78 1.85 -8.43 0.40
CA ASN A 78 2.61 -9.56 0.92
C ASN A 78 1.71 -10.74 1.31
N ALA A 79 0.66 -10.48 2.10
CA ALA A 79 -0.12 -11.53 2.77
C ALA A 79 -1.21 -12.17 1.89
N PHE A 80 -1.68 -11.47 0.85
CA PHE A 80 -2.85 -11.87 0.06
C PHE A 80 -2.58 -11.95 -1.46
N ARG A 81 -1.33 -12.26 -1.84
CA ARG A 81 -0.88 -12.33 -3.24
C ARG A 81 -1.83 -13.14 -4.13
N GLY A 82 -2.10 -12.60 -5.32
CA GLY A 82 -2.93 -13.25 -6.33
C GLY A 82 -4.43 -13.27 -6.03
N THR A 83 -4.90 -12.56 -5.00
CA THR A 83 -6.32 -12.48 -4.64
C THR A 83 -6.83 -11.05 -4.68
N ALA A 84 -8.16 -10.87 -4.77
CA ALA A 84 -8.78 -9.55 -4.66
C ALA A 84 -8.49 -8.83 -3.32
N HIS A 85 -8.19 -9.59 -2.26
CA HIS A 85 -7.87 -9.02 -0.94
C HIS A 85 -6.60 -8.16 -0.95
N MET A 86 -5.70 -8.37 -1.92
CA MET A 86 -4.52 -7.54 -2.15
C MET A 86 -4.86 -6.06 -2.38
N PHE A 87 -6.06 -5.77 -2.88
CA PHE A 87 -6.51 -4.42 -3.24
C PHE A 87 -7.64 -3.89 -2.36
N ALA A 88 -8.19 -4.75 -1.48
CA ALA A 88 -9.44 -4.47 -0.77
C ALA A 88 -9.35 -3.26 0.17
N THR A 89 -8.14 -2.92 0.63
CA THR A 89 -7.88 -1.79 1.53
C THR A 89 -7.19 -0.61 0.87
N ASP A 90 -6.89 -0.67 -0.44
CA ASP A 90 -6.27 0.42 -1.21
C ASP A 90 -7.01 1.77 -1.02
N PRO A 91 -8.37 1.85 -1.11
CA PRO A 91 -9.05 3.13 -0.92
C PRO A 91 -8.90 3.70 0.50
N LEU A 92 -8.79 2.84 1.51
CA LEU A 92 -8.60 3.26 2.90
C LEU A 92 -7.15 3.69 3.16
N ALA A 93 -6.17 2.99 2.57
CA ALA A 93 -4.78 3.41 2.59
C ALA A 93 -4.62 4.81 1.98
N GLN A 94 -5.21 5.05 0.81
CA GLN A 94 -5.21 6.36 0.16
C GLN A 94 -5.87 7.45 1.05
N TYR A 95 -6.99 7.13 1.69
CA TYR A 95 -7.68 8.05 2.60
C TYR A 95 -6.80 8.52 3.77
N PHE A 96 -6.01 7.60 4.36
CA PHE A 96 -5.09 7.93 5.44
C PHE A 96 -3.84 8.64 4.92
N ALA A 97 -3.31 8.23 3.77
CA ALA A 97 -2.17 8.86 3.14
C ALA A 97 -2.42 10.35 2.87
N GLU A 98 -3.58 10.69 2.30
CA GLU A 98 -4.00 12.08 2.07
C GLU A 98 -3.96 12.93 3.36
N ARG A 99 -4.42 12.37 4.48
CA ARG A 99 -4.44 13.08 5.77
C ARG A 99 -3.06 13.19 6.40
N ALA A 100 -2.29 12.11 6.36
CA ALA A 100 -0.93 12.09 6.87
C ALA A 100 -0.06 13.13 6.16
N ILE A 101 -0.21 13.26 4.84
CA ILE A 101 0.48 14.29 4.06
C ILE A 101 -0.03 15.70 4.42
N ALA A 102 -1.35 15.86 4.59
CA ALA A 102 -1.92 17.15 4.98
C ALA A 102 -1.44 17.65 6.36
N THR A 103 -1.07 16.74 7.26
CA THR A 103 -0.48 17.05 8.58
C THR A 103 1.06 17.01 8.60
N GLY A 104 1.71 16.74 7.45
CA GLY A 104 3.16 16.72 7.30
C GLY A 104 3.86 15.50 7.92
N HIS A 105 3.13 14.43 8.19
CA HIS A 105 3.69 13.20 8.78
C HIS A 105 4.69 12.49 7.86
N ASP A 106 4.47 12.55 6.55
CA ASP A 106 5.39 12.02 5.53
C ASP A 106 6.78 12.68 5.58
N LEU A 107 6.84 13.94 6.01
CA LEU A 107 8.09 14.69 6.19
C LEU A 107 8.75 14.45 7.55
N ALA A 108 8.02 13.88 8.51
CA ALA A 108 8.45 13.66 9.89
C ALA A 108 8.99 12.23 10.16
N VAL A 109 9.13 11.41 9.12
CA VAL A 109 9.76 10.07 9.18
C VAL A 109 11.15 10.07 8.52
N ASP A 110 11.87 8.96 8.66
CA ASP A 110 13.08 8.71 7.88
C ASP A 110 12.77 8.88 6.37
N PRO A 111 13.58 9.65 5.61
CA PRO A 111 13.37 9.84 4.18
C PRO A 111 13.19 8.56 3.36
N GLN A 112 13.83 7.45 3.74
CA GLN A 112 13.71 6.16 3.04
C GLN A 112 12.31 5.54 3.19
N LEU A 113 11.59 5.90 4.25
CA LEU A 113 10.24 5.40 4.55
C LEU A 113 9.15 6.31 3.95
N ARG A 114 9.51 7.52 3.50
CA ARG A 114 8.57 8.52 2.98
C ARG A 114 7.76 7.99 1.80
N GLN A 115 8.37 7.19 0.92
CA GLN A 115 7.70 6.59 -0.24
C GLN A 115 6.44 5.78 0.13
N PHE A 116 6.37 5.19 1.32
CA PHE A 116 5.21 4.39 1.74
C PHE A 116 3.96 5.23 1.99
N PHE A 117 4.10 6.54 2.24
CA PHE A 117 2.96 7.46 2.25
C PHE A 117 2.44 7.76 0.83
N TYR A 118 3.25 7.53 -0.20
CA TYR A 118 2.95 7.93 -1.57
C TYR A 118 2.53 6.75 -2.45
N MET A 119 2.98 5.53 -2.12
CA MET A 119 2.57 4.30 -2.80
C MET A 119 1.04 4.07 -2.88
N PRO A 120 0.22 4.44 -1.88
CA PRO A 120 -1.24 4.36 -2.02
C PRO A 120 -1.81 5.13 -3.22
N PHE A 121 -1.14 6.20 -3.67
CA PHE A 121 -1.52 6.95 -4.87
C PHE A 121 -1.12 6.21 -6.15
N GLU A 122 0.07 5.59 -6.15
CA GLU A 122 0.59 4.75 -7.23
C GLU A 122 -0.27 3.48 -7.44
N HIS A 123 -0.92 3.03 -6.38
CA HIS A 123 -1.79 1.86 -6.41
C HIS A 123 -3.24 2.12 -6.81
N ALA A 124 -3.66 3.39 -6.92
CA ALA A 124 -5.02 3.74 -7.27
C ALA A 124 -5.29 3.65 -8.79
N GLU A 125 -6.45 3.09 -9.18
CA GLU A 125 -6.93 3.10 -10.57
C GLU A 125 -7.66 4.42 -10.90
N SER A 126 -6.95 5.55 -10.76
CA SER A 126 -7.47 6.90 -11.07
C SER A 126 -6.35 7.79 -11.58
N LEU A 127 -6.51 8.34 -12.79
CA LEU A 127 -5.48 9.18 -13.41
C LEU A 127 -5.16 10.45 -12.61
N VAL A 128 -6.18 11.04 -11.98
CA VAL A 128 -5.99 12.22 -11.11
C VAL A 128 -5.13 11.88 -9.91
N VAL A 129 -5.38 10.72 -9.28
CA VAL A 129 -4.62 10.24 -8.13
C VAL A 129 -3.20 9.87 -8.54
N GLN A 130 -3.02 9.22 -9.69
CA GLN A 130 -1.71 8.88 -10.25
C GLN A 130 -0.85 10.12 -10.52
N ASN A 131 -1.43 11.17 -11.11
CA ASN A 131 -0.71 12.43 -11.36
C ASN A 131 -0.21 13.05 -10.06
N ARG A 132 -1.02 12.99 -8.99
CA ARG A 132 -0.60 13.43 -7.65
C ARG A 132 0.51 12.54 -7.09
N GLY A 133 0.38 11.22 -7.21
CA GLY A 133 1.42 10.27 -6.79
C GLY A 133 2.77 10.57 -7.44
N VAL A 134 2.79 10.82 -8.76
CA VAL A 134 4.01 11.23 -9.47
C VAL A 134 4.60 12.52 -8.91
N ALA A 135 3.78 13.55 -8.66
CA ALA A 135 4.25 14.81 -8.10
C ALA A 135 4.82 14.65 -6.66
N LEU A 136 4.27 13.74 -5.87
CA LEU A 136 4.77 13.42 -4.52
C LEU A 136 6.09 12.62 -4.56
N MET A 137 6.26 11.75 -5.55
CA MET A 137 7.47 10.91 -5.72
C MET A 137 8.62 11.66 -6.40
N GLU A 138 8.35 12.72 -7.17
CA GLU A 138 9.34 13.55 -7.88
C GLU A 138 10.52 14.02 -7.00
N PRO A 139 10.33 14.51 -5.77
CA PRO A 139 11.43 14.97 -4.92
C PRO A 139 12.21 13.85 -4.21
N LEU A 140 11.84 12.57 -4.34
CA LEU A 140 12.50 11.47 -3.62
C LEU A 140 13.81 11.04 -4.31
N ASP A 141 13.69 10.27 -5.38
CA ASP A 141 14.81 9.75 -6.17
C ASP A 141 14.32 9.29 -7.55
N ALA A 142 15.26 9.06 -8.46
CA ALA A 142 14.97 8.73 -9.85
C ALA A 142 14.33 7.34 -10.03
N ASP A 143 14.62 6.35 -9.18
CA ASP A 143 14.05 5.01 -9.33
C ASP A 143 12.60 4.98 -8.83
N THR A 144 12.34 5.57 -7.67
CA THR A 144 10.97 5.72 -7.14
C THR A 144 10.08 6.51 -8.11
N LEU A 145 10.58 7.62 -8.66
CA LEU A 145 9.85 8.38 -9.67
C LEU A 145 9.59 7.57 -10.94
N ARG A 146 10.56 6.75 -11.39
CA ARG A 146 10.40 5.89 -12.57
C ARG A 146 9.23 4.93 -12.40
N TRP A 147 9.06 4.32 -11.22
CA TRP A 147 7.95 3.43 -10.93
C TRP A 147 6.60 4.16 -10.90
N ALA A 148 6.53 5.32 -10.26
CA ALA A 148 5.32 6.13 -10.24
C ALA A 148 4.86 6.56 -11.64
N VAL A 149 5.80 6.95 -12.52
CA VAL A 149 5.48 7.30 -13.92
C VAL A 149 4.98 6.09 -14.70
N LEU A 150 5.60 4.92 -14.49
CA LEU A 150 5.17 3.67 -15.14
C LEU A 150 3.73 3.31 -14.75
N HIS A 151 3.38 3.39 -13.46
CA HIS A 151 2.00 3.16 -13.00
C HIS A 151 1.01 4.17 -13.59
N ARG A 152 1.36 5.46 -13.57
CA ARG A 152 0.54 6.52 -14.18
C ARG A 152 0.27 6.23 -15.65
N ASP A 153 1.28 5.79 -16.41
CA ASP A 153 1.14 5.55 -17.85
C ASP A 153 0.24 4.36 -18.18
N ILE A 154 0.26 3.31 -17.34
CA ILE A 154 -0.69 2.20 -17.45
C ILE A 154 -2.12 2.70 -17.21
N ILE A 155 -2.34 3.47 -16.14
CA ILE A 155 -3.66 4.05 -15.84
C ILE A 155 -4.11 5.04 -16.91
N LYS A 156 -3.20 5.84 -17.46
CA LYS A 156 -3.49 6.76 -18.57
C LYS A 156 -3.94 6.01 -19.82
N ARG A 157 -3.34 4.84 -20.09
CA ARG A 157 -3.64 4.03 -21.27
C ARG A 157 -4.93 3.23 -21.13
N PHE A 158 -5.18 2.62 -19.97
CA PHE A 158 -6.26 1.64 -19.78
C PHE A 158 -7.36 2.08 -18.81
N GLY A 159 -7.15 3.17 -18.06
CA GLY A 159 -8.04 3.61 -16.98
C GLY A 159 -7.97 2.74 -15.72
N ARG A 160 -7.20 1.64 -15.75
CA ARG A 160 -7.07 0.61 -14.71
C ARG A 160 -5.79 -0.19 -14.92
N PHE A 161 -5.47 -1.10 -14.00
CA PHE A 161 -4.31 -2.01 -14.11
C PHE A 161 -4.73 -3.37 -14.69
N PRO A 162 -4.33 -3.71 -15.94
CA PRO A 162 -4.74 -4.97 -16.56
C PRO A 162 -4.34 -6.24 -15.80
N HIS A 163 -3.18 -6.23 -15.12
CA HIS A 163 -2.71 -7.37 -14.33
C HIS A 163 -3.64 -7.73 -13.16
N ARG A 164 -4.49 -6.79 -12.71
CA ARG A 164 -5.48 -7.03 -11.65
C ARG A 164 -6.76 -7.71 -12.16
N ASN A 165 -6.96 -7.82 -13.49
CA ASN A 165 -8.22 -8.26 -14.08
C ASN A 165 -8.66 -9.64 -13.58
N GLY A 166 -7.75 -10.63 -13.57
CA GLY A 166 -8.08 -11.98 -13.09
C GLY A 166 -8.49 -12.01 -11.62
N ALA A 167 -7.73 -11.35 -10.75
CA ALA A 167 -8.02 -11.28 -9.32
C ALA A 167 -9.33 -10.54 -9.01
N LEU A 168 -9.70 -9.55 -9.84
CA LEU A 168 -10.91 -8.74 -9.69
C LEU A 168 -12.10 -9.24 -10.52
N GLY A 169 -11.98 -10.38 -11.21
CA GLY A 169 -13.05 -10.95 -12.04
C GLY A 169 -13.46 -10.08 -13.24
N ARG A 170 -12.55 -9.24 -13.75
CA ARG A 170 -12.80 -8.35 -14.88
C ARG A 170 -12.51 -9.05 -16.20
N GLN A 171 -13.31 -8.75 -17.23
CA GLN A 171 -12.96 -9.13 -18.59
C GLN A 171 -11.79 -8.28 -19.10
N THR A 172 -10.77 -8.96 -19.62
CA THR A 172 -9.61 -8.34 -20.27
C THR A 172 -9.95 -8.01 -21.71
N THR A 173 -9.73 -6.76 -22.11
CA THR A 173 -9.89 -6.32 -23.50
C THR A 173 -8.72 -6.82 -24.37
N GLN A 174 -8.88 -6.81 -25.69
CA GLN A 174 -7.79 -7.21 -26.59
C GLN A 174 -6.52 -6.37 -26.38
N ALA A 175 -6.64 -5.05 -26.28
CA ALA A 175 -5.48 -4.15 -26.09
C ALA A 175 -4.79 -4.38 -24.73
N GLU A 176 -5.54 -4.76 -23.71
CA GLU A 176 -5.00 -5.14 -22.40
C GLU A 176 -4.28 -6.49 -22.47
N GLN A 177 -4.84 -7.47 -23.21
CA GLN A 177 -4.21 -8.79 -23.39
C GLN A 177 -2.89 -8.66 -24.16
N GLU A 178 -2.86 -7.90 -25.25
CA GLU A 178 -1.63 -7.63 -26.03
C GLU A 178 -0.55 -6.95 -25.16
N PHE A 179 -0.95 -6.07 -24.25
CA PHE A 179 -0.02 -5.46 -23.29
C PHE A 179 0.53 -6.49 -22.29
N LEU A 180 -0.31 -7.37 -21.74
CA LEU A 180 0.11 -8.43 -20.82
C LEU A 180 1.05 -9.44 -21.52
N ASP A 181 0.75 -9.82 -22.76
CA ASP A 181 1.54 -10.77 -23.54
C ASP A 181 2.93 -10.21 -23.93
N ALA A 182 3.05 -8.89 -24.07
CA ALA A 182 4.31 -8.20 -24.38
C ALA A 182 5.23 -7.99 -23.15
N GLY A 183 4.99 -8.72 -22.05
CA GLY A 183 5.75 -8.61 -20.80
C GLY A 183 5.06 -7.75 -19.73
N GLY A 184 4.02 -7.00 -20.10
CA GLY A 184 3.10 -6.32 -19.20
C GLY A 184 3.76 -5.54 -18.06
N PHE A 185 3.09 -5.58 -16.91
CA PHE A 185 3.60 -5.08 -15.64
C PHE A 185 3.15 -6.05 -14.55
N SER A 186 4.12 -6.63 -13.84
CA SER A 186 3.90 -7.40 -12.62
C SER A 186 4.21 -6.48 -11.42
N GLY A 187 3.21 -5.69 -11.02
CA GLY A 187 3.24 -4.96 -9.75
C GLY A 187 2.97 -5.88 -8.58
#